data_AF-R5LI91-F1
#
_entry.id   AF-R5LI91-F1
#
_cell.length_a   1.000
_cell.length_b   1.000
_cell.length_c   1.000
_cell.angle_alpha   90.00
_cell.angle_beta   90.00
_cell.angle_gamma   90.00
#
_symmetry.space_group_name_H-M   'P 1'
#
loop_
_entity.id
_entity.type
_entity.pdbx_description
1 polymer ?
#
loop_
_entity_poly.entity_id
_entity_poly.type
_entity_poly.pdbx_seq_one_letter_code
_entity_poly.pdbx_strand_id
1 'polypeptide(L)'
;MLYSKYLDYWMREYFEINYKYSTAKRYKESFGNIKRELGNYKLSAITSFCLNQALLRLYQTSTTKEALRNYQKVIKSSLRDATYYFGFIKYNPAADLQIPRALLFELKKTM
;
A
#
# COMPACT_ATOMS: atom_id res chain seq x y z
N MET A 1 -10.84 -3.34 12.91
CA MET A 1 -11.02 -2.44 11.75
C MET A 1 -10.56 -3.12 10.47
N LEU A 2 -11.30 -2.98 9.37
CA LEU A 2 -10.86 -3.44 8.04
C LEU A 2 -9.83 -2.46 7.46
N TYR A 3 -8.89 -2.97 6.66
CA TYR A 3 -7.85 -2.14 6.06
C TYR A 3 -8.39 -1.08 5.10
N SER A 4 -9.46 -1.38 4.36
CA SER A 4 -10.15 -0.39 3.52
C SER A 4 -10.66 0.81 4.32
N LYS A 5 -11.33 0.55 5.45
CA LYS A 5 -11.83 1.59 6.37
C LYS A 5 -10.69 2.36 7.02
N TYR A 6 -9.61 1.67 7.36
CA TYR A 6 -8.41 2.31 7.88
C TYR A 6 -7.76 3.25 6.85
N LEU A 7 -7.63 2.85 5.59
CA LEU A 7 -7.05 3.70 4.55
C LEU A 7 -7.84 5.00 4.36
N ASP A 8 -9.17 4.92 4.40
CA ASP A 8 -10.03 6.11 4.30
C ASP A 8 -9.83 7.06 5.49
N TYR A 9 -9.81 6.50 6.71
CA TYR A 9 -9.51 7.26 7.93
C TYR A 9 -8.12 7.89 7.88
N TRP A 10 -7.08 7.09 7.61
CA TRP A 10 -5.69 7.55 7.55
C TRP A 10 -5.50 8.66 6.52
N MET A 11 -6.12 8.55 5.35
CA MET A 11 -6.03 9.58 4.33
C MET A 11 -6.64 10.90 4.80
N ARG A 12 -7.89 10.86 5.26
CA ARG A 12 -8.68 12.05 5.60
C ARG A 12 -8.19 12.72 6.88
N GLU A 13 -7.99 11.94 7.93
CA GLU A 13 -7.79 12.45 9.30
C GLU A 13 -6.31 12.66 9.64
N TYR A 14 -5.39 12.21 8.78
CA TYR A 14 -3.95 12.34 9.03
C TYR A 14 -3.17 12.74 7.79
N PHE A 15 -3.23 11.98 6.71
CA PHE A 15 -2.32 12.18 5.57
C PHE A 15 -2.56 13.52 4.85
N GLU A 16 -3.82 13.90 4.60
CA GLU A 16 -4.15 15.15 3.91
C GLU A 16 -3.81 16.41 4.72
N ILE A 17 -3.76 16.29 6.05
CA ILE A 17 -3.39 17.39 6.94
C ILE A 17 -1.88 17.60 6.94
N ASN A 18 -1.11 16.52 6.88
CA ASN A 18 0.34 16.54 7.04
C ASN A 18 1.12 16.63 5.71
N TYR A 19 0.50 16.30 4.58
CA TYR A 19 1.18 16.21 3.28
C TYR A 19 0.51 17.05 2.20
N LYS A 20 1.30 17.46 1.20
CA LYS A 20 0.82 18.26 0.06
C LYS A 20 -0.33 17.57 -0.68
N TYR A 21 -1.32 18.35 -1.09
CA TYR A 21 -2.48 17.89 -1.86
C TYR A 21 -2.11 17.00 -3.06
N SER A 22 -1.10 17.39 -3.85
CA SER A 22 -0.66 16.61 -5.02
C SER A 22 -0.19 15.20 -4.66
N THR A 23 0.41 15.03 -3.48
CA THR A 23 0.84 13.71 -2.99
C THR A 23 -0.34 12.90 -2.50
N ALA A 24 -1.25 13.52 -1.75
CA ALA A 24 -2.48 12.88 -1.30
C ALA A 24 -3.36 12.42 -2.49
N LYS A 25 -3.53 13.27 -3.50
CA LYS A 25 -4.24 12.93 -4.74
C LYS A 25 -3.67 11.69 -5.41
N ARG A 26 -2.34 11.66 -5.63
CA ARG A 26 -1.66 10.50 -6.22
C ARG A 26 -1.78 9.24 -5.36
N TYR A 27 -1.82 9.37 -4.04
CA TYR A 27 -2.03 8.22 -3.14
C TYR A 27 -3.48 7.70 -3.24
N LYS A 28 -4.47 8.60 -3.28
CA LYS A 28 -5.89 8.24 -3.44
C LYS A 28 -6.17 7.49 -4.74
N GLU A 29 -5.51 7.85 -5.84
CA GLU A 29 -5.60 7.13 -7.12
C GLU A 29 -5.21 5.65 -7.00
N SER A 30 -4.39 5.28 -6.01
CA SER A 30 -3.99 3.90 -5.74
C SER A 30 -4.97 3.11 -4.88
N PHE A 31 -5.91 3.78 -4.21
CA PHE A 31 -6.77 3.14 -3.21
C PHE A 31 -7.68 2.09 -3.84
N GLY A 32 -8.20 2.33 -5.05
CA GLY A 32 -9.07 1.37 -5.72
C GLY A 32 -8.42 -0.02 -5.86
N ASN A 33 -7.20 -0.05 -6.40
CA ASN A 33 -6.47 -1.31 -6.60
C ASN A 33 -6.01 -1.92 -5.26
N ILE A 34 -5.49 -1.11 -4.33
CA ILE A 34 -5.05 -1.60 -3.01
C ILE A 34 -6.23 -2.18 -2.23
N LYS A 35 -7.39 -1.52 -2.24
CA LYS A 35 -8.59 -2.00 -1.53
C LYS A 35 -9.15 -3.27 -2.16
N ARG A 36 -9.04 -3.44 -3.48
CA ARG A 36 -9.44 -4.69 -4.15
C ARG A 36 -8.65 -5.89 -3.60
N GLU A 37 -7.34 -5.72 -3.39
CA GLU A 37 -6.48 -6.82 -2.93
C GLU A 37 -6.45 -6.99 -1.41
N LEU A 38 -6.40 -5.89 -0.64
CA LEU A 38 -6.15 -5.91 0.80
C LEU A 38 -7.31 -5.35 1.64
N GLY A 39 -8.29 -4.70 1.01
CA GLY A 39 -9.31 -3.91 1.73
C GLY A 39 -10.21 -4.72 2.65
N ASN A 40 -10.43 -6.00 2.35
CA ASN A 40 -11.28 -6.91 3.12
C ASN A 40 -10.53 -7.60 4.28
N TYR A 41 -9.21 -7.43 4.37
CA TYR A 41 -8.45 -7.95 5.50
C TYR A 41 -8.71 -7.07 6.73
N LYS A 42 -8.83 -7.71 7.89
CA LYS A 42 -8.71 -6.99 9.17
C LYS A 42 -7.30 -6.42 9.23
N LEU A 43 -7.16 -5.16 9.64
CA LEU A 43 -5.87 -4.49 9.77
C LEU A 43 -4.88 -5.32 10.63
N SER A 44 -5.37 -5.93 11.71
CA SER A 44 -4.61 -6.80 12.61
C SER A 44 -4.25 -8.17 12.03
N ALA A 45 -4.88 -8.59 10.92
CA ALA A 45 -4.64 -9.87 10.26
C ALA A 45 -3.72 -9.74 9.03
N ILE A 46 -3.30 -8.52 8.68
CA ILE A 46 -2.37 -8.31 7.57
C ILE A 46 -0.97 -8.79 8.00
N THR A 47 -0.47 -9.79 7.31
CA THR A 47 0.89 -10.32 7.47
C THR A 47 1.78 -9.93 6.29
N SER A 48 3.09 -10.10 6.43
CA SER A 48 4.03 -9.88 5.33
C SER A 48 3.73 -10.76 4.12
N PHE A 49 3.21 -11.98 4.33
CA PHE A 49 2.77 -12.87 3.26
C PHE A 49 1.62 -12.25 2.47
N CYS A 50 0.57 -11.76 3.15
CA CYS A 50 -0.57 -11.09 2.51
C CYS A 50 -0.11 -9.90 1.66
N LEU A 51 0.83 -9.10 2.18
CA LEU A 51 1.37 -7.94 1.47
C LEU A 51 2.17 -8.31 0.22
N ASN A 52 3.04 -9.33 0.32
CA ASN A 52 3.79 -9.81 -0.84
C ASN A 52 2.85 -10.36 -1.91
N GLN A 53 1.86 -11.16 -1.52
CA GLN A 53 0.88 -11.70 -2.45
C GLN A 53 0.05 -10.60 -3.12
N ALA A 54 -0.41 -9.60 -2.35
CA ALA A 54 -1.11 -8.45 -2.90
C ALA A 54 -0.23 -7.65 -3.87
N LEU A 55 1.04 -7.44 -3.56
CA LEU A 55 1.97 -6.71 -4.43
C LEU A 55 2.22 -7.46 -5.75
N LEU A 56 2.28 -8.80 -5.73
CA LEU A 56 2.36 -9.64 -6.92
C LEU A 56 1.11 -9.52 -7.80
N ARG A 57 -0.09 -9.52 -7.20
CA ARG A 57 -1.35 -9.36 -7.94
C ARG A 57 -1.50 -7.95 -8.51
N LEU A 58 -1.16 -6.94 -7.72
CA LEU A 58 -1.13 -5.56 -8.18
C LEU A 58 -0.20 -5.41 -9.38
N TYR A 59 0.97 -6.04 -9.38
CA TYR A 59 1.87 -6.05 -10.53
C TYR A 59 1.19 -6.59 -11.79
N GLN A 60 0.50 -7.74 -11.72
CA GLN A 60 -0.16 -8.35 -12.88
C GLN A 60 -1.19 -7.41 -13.52
N THR A 61 -1.79 -6.52 -12.73
CA THR A 61 -2.77 -5.53 -13.18
C THR A 61 -2.18 -4.13 -13.45
N SER A 62 -0.89 -3.91 -13.13
CA SER A 62 -0.24 -2.61 -13.25
C SER A 62 0.40 -2.45 -14.62
N THR A 63 0.18 -1.29 -15.24
CA THR A 63 0.76 -0.94 -16.55
C THR A 63 2.15 -0.32 -16.43
N THR A 64 2.52 0.23 -15.26
CA THR A 64 3.79 0.96 -15.09
C THR A 64 4.50 0.64 -13.78
N LYS A 65 5.84 0.81 -13.78
CA LYS A 65 6.69 0.66 -12.60
C LYS A 65 6.40 1.72 -11.55
N GLU A 66 6.03 2.92 -12.00
CA GLU A 66 5.69 4.08 -11.17
C GLU A 66 4.42 3.79 -10.36
N ALA A 67 3.41 3.17 -10.97
CA ALA A 67 2.20 2.75 -10.28
C ALA A 67 2.50 1.75 -9.16
N LEU A 68 3.30 0.72 -9.46
CA LEU A 68 3.68 -0.30 -8.47
C LEU A 68 4.47 0.30 -7.30
N ARG A 69 5.43 1.20 -7.58
CA ARG A 69 6.16 1.95 -6.56
C ARG A 69 5.20 2.78 -5.70
N ASN A 70 4.18 3.38 -6.30
CA ASN A 70 3.20 4.16 -5.56
C ASN A 70 2.33 3.27 -4.66
N TYR A 71 1.92 2.09 -5.13
CA TYR A 71 1.20 1.11 -4.30
C TYR A 71 2.00 0.68 -3.09
N GLN A 72 3.26 0.31 -3.31
CA GLN A 72 4.17 -0.04 -2.22
C GLN A 72 4.32 1.12 -1.23
N LYS A 73 4.49 2.37 -1.71
CA LYS A 73 4.61 3.54 -0.84
C LYS A 73 3.37 3.75 0.03
N VAL A 74 2.16 3.65 -0.54
CA VAL A 74 0.90 3.80 0.21
C VAL A 74 0.78 2.71 1.27
N ILE A 75 1.04 1.45 0.91
CA ILE A 75 0.98 0.31 1.84
C ILE A 75 1.98 0.49 2.99
N LYS A 76 3.25 0.79 2.68
CA LYS A 76 4.29 0.98 3.70
C LYS A 76 3.99 2.16 4.62
N SER A 77 3.53 3.29 4.07
CA SER A 77 3.29 4.50 4.86
C SER A 77 2.09 4.31 5.79
N SER A 78 0.96 3.83 5.26
CA SER A 78 -0.23 3.62 6.06
C SER A 78 -0.04 2.57 7.16
N LEU A 79 0.66 1.45 6.90
CA LEU A 79 0.90 0.43 7.93
C LEU A 79 1.97 0.84 8.95
N ARG A 80 2.97 1.63 8.53
CA ARG A 80 3.90 2.26 9.47
C ARG A 80 3.15 3.17 10.44
N ASP A 81 2.28 4.03 9.94
CA ASP A 81 1.54 4.97 10.77
C ASP A 81 0.52 4.23 11.65
N ALA A 82 -0.10 3.15 11.14
CA ALA A 82 -0.96 2.26 11.93
C ALA A 82 -0.23 1.64 13.13
N THR A 83 1.05 1.34 12.95
CA THR A 83 1.90 0.71 13.97
C THR A 83 2.40 1.73 14.97
N TYR A 84 3.12 2.75 14.49
CA TYR A 84 3.92 3.61 15.35
C TYR A 84 3.22 4.88 15.79
N TYR A 85 2.27 5.39 14.99
CA TYR A 85 1.55 6.62 15.33
C TYR A 85 0.23 6.32 16.03
N PHE A 86 -0.59 5.42 15.48
CA PHE A 86 -1.91 5.10 16.05
C PHE A 86 -1.91 3.91 17.01
N GLY A 87 -0.89 3.04 16.97
CA GLY A 87 -0.85 1.84 17.81
C GLY A 87 -1.95 0.81 17.53
N PHE A 88 -2.58 0.84 16.35
CA PHE A 88 -3.63 -0.10 15.95
C PHE A 88 -3.13 -1.54 15.77
N ILE A 89 -1.85 -1.70 15.44
CA ILE A 89 -1.18 -2.99 15.31
C ILE A 89 0.18 -2.94 16.02
N LYS A 90 0.58 -4.06 16.64
CA LYS A 90 1.82 -4.14 17.43
C LYS A 90 3.09 -4.20 16.60
N TYR A 91 2.98 -4.71 15.38
CA TYR A 91 4.09 -4.99 14.47
C TYR A 91 3.75 -4.41 13.10
N ASN A 92 4.75 -3.86 12.41
CA ASN A 92 4.60 -3.34 11.06
C ASN A 92 4.87 -4.43 10.02
N PRO A 93 3.83 -5.04 9.40
CA PRO A 93 4.00 -6.09 8.39
C PRO A 93 4.68 -5.60 7.10
N ALA A 94 4.75 -4.29 6.88
CA ALA A 94 5.25 -3.71 5.65
C ALA A 94 6.71 -3.20 5.75
N ALA A 95 7.37 -3.35 6.90
CA ALA A 95 8.72 -2.83 7.14
C ALA A 95 9.70 -3.24 6.03
N ASP A 96 9.77 -4.55 5.76
CA ASP A 96 10.67 -5.15 4.78
C ASP A 96 10.01 -5.42 3.42
N LEU A 97 8.83 -4.87 3.17
CA LEU A 97 8.16 -5.05 1.88
C LEU A 97 9.02 -4.44 0.76
N GLN A 98 9.41 -5.27 -0.21
CA GLN A 98 10.21 -4.89 -1.38
C GLN A 98 9.46 -5.17 -2.68
N ILE A 99 9.80 -4.43 -3.74
CA ILE A 99 9.32 -4.74 -5.08
C ILE A 99 10.01 -6.02 -5.55
N PRO A 100 9.28 -7.05 -6.00
CA PRO A 100 9.90 -8.30 -6.42
C PRO A 100 10.86 -8.09 -7.59
N ARG A 101 12.08 -8.64 -7.48
CA ARG A 101 13.17 -8.41 -8.46
C ARG A 101 12.90 -9.01 -9.83
N ALA A 102 12.28 -10.19 -9.89
CA ALA A 102 11.90 -10.85 -11.16
C ALA A 102 11.03 -9.92 -12.04
N LEU A 103 10.23 -9.08 -11.40
CA LEU A 103 9.29 -8.15 -12.03
C LEU A 103 9.95 -6.84 -12.47
N LEU A 104 11.20 -6.59 -12.05
CA LEU A 104 12.02 -5.48 -12.52
C LEU A 104 12.68 -5.78 -13.87
N PHE A 105 12.84 -7.06 -14.22
CA PHE A 105 13.47 -7.54 -15.45
C PHE A 105 12.49 -7.68 -16.61
N GLU A 106 11.29 -8.21 -16.38
CA GLU A 106 10.28 -8.39 -17.44
C GLU A 106 9.73 -7.05 -17.97
N LEU A 107 9.53 -6.05 -17.11
CA LEU A 107 9.11 -4.69 -17.53
C LEU A 107 10.15 -3.96 -18.39
N LYS A 108 11.44 -4.32 -18.30
CA LYS A 108 12.49 -3.73 -19.15
C LYS A 108 12.45 -4.25 -20.58
N LYS A 109 11.79 -5.39 -20.83
CA LYS A 109 11.71 -6.02 -22.16
C LYS A 109 10.60 -5.43 -23.03
N THR A 110 9.66 -4.71 -22.41
CA THR A 110 8.46 -4.15 -23.05
C THR A 110 8.54 -2.63 -23.28
N MET A 111 9.64 -1.99 -22.90
CA MET A 111 9.98 -0.59 -23.19
C MET A 111 11.08 -0.52 -24.24
#